data_AF-A0A958C2X5-F1
#
_entry.id   AF-A0A958C2X5-F1
#
_cell.length_a   1.000
_cell.length_b   1.000
_cell.length_c   1.000
_cell.angle_alpha   90.00
_cell.angle_beta   90.00
_cell.angle_gamma   90.00
#
_symmetry.space_group_name_H-M   'P 1'
#
loop_
_entity.id
_entity.type
_entity.pdbx_description
1 polymer ?
#
loop_
_entity_poly.entity_id
_entity_poly.type
_entity_poly.pdbx_seq_one_letter_code
_entity_poly.pdbx_strand_id
1 'polypeptide(L)'
;MTFEEALNDCLERMRRGESLQSCLARFPQHAADLAPLLQVGQMLRSAPPALSADAFSRGRVILRDAALADHSASWGQRLGDTLRGLIVPLGLAAAALVVILVIGAAWSSAPGET
;
A
#
# COMPACT_ATOMS: atom_id res chain seq x y z
N MET A 1 -19.94 -2.29 34.25
CA MET A 1 -19.66 -1.41 33.10
C MET A 1 -19.70 0.00 33.60
N THR A 2 -18.61 0.76 33.42
CA THR A 2 -18.53 2.16 33.83
C THR A 2 -19.17 3.08 32.79
N PHE A 3 -19.35 4.34 33.15
CA PHE A 3 -19.86 5.35 32.24
C PHE A 3 -18.96 5.53 31.00
N GLU A 4 -17.65 5.59 31.21
CA GLU A 4 -16.65 5.74 30.14
C GLU A 4 -16.65 4.53 29.19
N GLU A 5 -16.77 3.32 29.73
CA GLU A 5 -16.89 2.11 28.94
C GLU A 5 -18.16 2.11 28.09
N ALA A 6 -19.30 2.52 28.67
CA ALA A 6 -20.57 2.62 27.96
C ALA A 6 -20.53 3.69 26.85
N LEU A 7 -19.91 4.85 27.13
CA LEU A 7 -19.71 5.91 26.14
C LEU A 7 -18.84 5.43 24.98
N ASN A 8 -17.71 4.78 25.27
CA ASN A 8 -16.80 4.28 24.26
C ASN A 8 -17.44 3.19 23.40
N ASP A 9 -18.14 2.23 24.01
CA ASP A 9 -18.90 1.20 23.28
C ASP A 9 -19.96 1.85 22.37
N CYS A 10 -20.67 2.86 22.87
CA CYS A 10 -21.65 3.55 22.06
C CYS A 10 -21.07 4.34 20.90
N LEU A 11 -19.94 5.02 21.09
CA LEU A 11 -19.27 5.73 19.99
C LEU A 11 -18.78 4.77 18.91
N GLU A 12 -18.21 3.62 19.29
CA GLU A 12 -17.74 2.60 18.36
C GLU A 12 -18.89 1.95 17.58
N ARG A 13 -20.01 1.69 18.24
CA ARG A 13 -21.24 1.17 17.63
C ARG A 13 -21.89 2.15 16.67
N MET A 14 -22.01 3.42 17.07
CA MET A 14 -22.53 4.47 16.20
C MET A 14 -21.61 4.67 14.97
N ARG A 15 -20.30 4.46 15.11
CA ARG A 15 -19.36 4.46 13.98
C ARG A 15 -19.64 3.35 12.96
N ARG A 16 -20.21 2.22 13.41
CA ARG A 16 -20.68 1.12 12.56
C ARG A 16 -22.10 1.31 12.03
N GLY A 17 -22.75 2.44 12.32
CA GLY A 17 -24.10 2.77 11.85
C GLY A 17 -25.23 2.46 12.84
N GLU A 18 -24.93 2.07 14.08
CA GLU A 18 -25.98 1.90 15.11
C GLU A 18 -26.61 3.26 15.46
N SER A 19 -27.95 3.29 15.63
CA SER A 19 -28.66 4.52 15.95
C SER A 19 -28.41 4.97 17.39
N LEU A 20 -28.49 6.29 17.65
CA LEU A 20 -28.38 6.85 18.99
C LEU A 20 -29.35 6.19 19.97
N GLN A 21 -30.62 6.02 19.56
CA GLN A 21 -31.67 5.46 20.41
C GLN A 21 -31.39 3.99 20.76
N SER A 22 -30.94 3.19 19.78
CA SER A 22 -30.54 1.80 20.01
C SER A 22 -29.40 1.70 21.02
N CYS A 23 -28.45 2.66 20.99
CA CYS A 23 -27.35 2.65 21.93
C CYS A 23 -27.77 3.05 23.35
N LEU A 24 -28.58 4.09 23.49
CA LEU A 24 -29.12 4.53 24.78
C LEU A 24 -30.00 3.44 25.44
N ALA A 25 -30.78 2.71 24.64
CA ALA A 25 -31.59 1.59 25.13
C ALA A 25 -30.75 0.45 25.73
N ARG A 26 -29.49 0.30 25.33
CA ARG A 26 -28.58 -0.72 25.87
C ARG A 26 -28.02 -0.34 27.24
N PHE A 27 -27.91 0.94 27.55
CA PHE A 27 -27.36 1.47 28.80
C PHE A 27 -28.33 2.43 29.50
N PRO A 28 -29.53 1.96 29.91
CA PRO A 28 -30.59 2.82 30.44
C PRO A 28 -30.15 3.58 31.70
N GLN A 29 -29.29 2.98 32.51
CA GLN A 29 -28.74 3.59 33.74
C GLN A 29 -27.88 4.84 33.50
N HIS A 30 -27.31 5.00 32.30
CA HIS A 30 -26.46 6.13 31.91
C HIS A 30 -27.10 6.97 30.80
N ALA A 31 -28.32 6.64 30.36
CA ALA A 31 -28.91 7.20 29.15
C ALA A 31 -29.10 8.72 29.22
N ALA A 32 -29.49 9.24 30.39
CA ALA A 32 -29.68 10.68 30.60
C ALA A 32 -28.38 11.47 30.39
N ASP A 33 -27.25 10.94 30.88
CA ASP A 33 -25.94 11.59 30.81
C ASP A 33 -25.23 11.32 29.47
N LEU A 34 -25.46 10.15 28.87
CA LEU A 34 -24.89 9.78 27.57
C LEU A 34 -25.54 10.52 26.40
N ALA A 35 -26.84 10.76 26.46
CA ALA A 35 -27.58 11.40 25.37
C ALA A 35 -26.96 12.71 24.86
N PRO A 36 -26.63 13.72 25.70
CA PRO A 36 -26.03 14.95 25.22
C PRO A 36 -24.64 14.74 24.60
N LEU A 37 -23.81 13.86 25.19
CA LEU A 37 -22.47 13.58 24.67
C LEU A 37 -22.50 12.90 23.31
N LEU A 38 -23.38 11.90 23.15
CA LEU A 38 -23.53 11.17 21.90
C LEU A 38 -24.16 12.05 20.79
N GLN A 39 -25.02 13.01 21.14
CA GLN A 39 -25.53 14.01 20.19
C GLN A 39 -24.41 14.90 19.65
N VAL A 40 -23.53 15.41 20.52
CA VAL A 40 -22.35 16.20 20.09
C VAL A 40 -21.44 15.36 19.20
N GLY A 41 -21.18 14.11 19.59
CA GLY A 41 -20.40 13.17 18.77
C GLY A 41 -21.03 12.92 17.39
N GLN A 42 -22.37 12.86 17.31
CA GLN A 42 -23.09 12.72 16.04
C GLN A 42 -22.96 13.97 15.16
N MET A 43 -23.12 15.17 15.74
CA MET A 43 -22.97 16.44 15.03
C MET A 43 -21.56 16.60 14.46
N LEU A 44 -20.53 16.25 15.24
CA LEU A 44 -19.14 16.35 14.80
C LEU A 44 -18.82 15.37 13.67
N ARG A 45 -19.44 14.18 13.67
CA ARG A 45 -19.28 13.20 12.58
C ARG A 45 -20.01 13.59 11.29
N SER A 46 -21.15 14.27 11.38
CA SER A 46 -21.86 14.76 10.20
C SER A 46 -21.24 16.03 9.62
N ALA A 47 -20.38 16.71 10.37
CA ALA A 47 -19.66 17.86 9.88
C ALA A 47 -18.60 17.42 8.84
N PRO A 48 -18.57 18.04 7.64
CA PRO A 48 -17.48 17.79 6.71
C PRO A 48 -16.15 18.21 7.35
N PRO A 49 -15.04 17.50 7.08
CA PRO A 49 -13.74 17.88 7.59
C PRO A 49 -13.40 19.29 7.08
N ALA A 50 -13.21 20.22 8.01
CA ALA A 50 -12.82 21.58 7.70
C ALA A 50 -11.33 21.61 7.31
N LEU A 51 -11.01 21.27 6.06
CA LEU A 51 -9.68 21.54 5.52
C LEU A 51 -9.56 23.03 5.18
N SER A 52 -8.45 23.64 5.59
CA SER A 52 -8.10 24.97 5.08
C SER A 52 -7.81 24.91 3.58
N ALA A 53 -8.10 26.00 2.87
CA ALA A 53 -7.82 26.09 1.43
C ALA A 53 -6.33 25.81 1.11
N ASP A 54 -5.45 26.21 2.02
CA ASP A 54 -4.01 26.00 1.95
C ASP A 54 -3.60 24.54 2.18
N ALA A 55 -4.23 23.82 3.11
CA ALA A 55 -4.01 22.38 3.27
C ALA A 55 -4.48 21.61 2.02
N PHE A 56 -5.62 22.02 1.45
CA PHE A 56 -6.15 21.41 0.24
C PHE A 56 -5.25 21.66 -0.98
N SER A 57 -4.76 22.88 -1.17
CA SER A 57 -3.86 23.22 -2.29
C SER A 57 -2.54 22.45 -2.23
N ARG A 58 -1.91 22.37 -1.03
CA ARG A 58 -0.72 21.55 -0.82
C ARG A 58 -0.96 20.08 -1.11
N GLY A 59 -2.07 19.53 -0.63
CA GLY A 59 -2.45 18.14 -0.90
C GLY A 59 -2.56 17.85 -2.39
N ARG A 60 -3.13 18.77 -3.18
CA ARG A 60 -3.23 18.62 -4.64
C ARG A 60 -1.88 18.63 -5.35
N VAL A 61 -0.92 19.45 -4.91
CA VAL A 61 0.43 19.49 -5.48
C VAL A 61 1.12 18.14 -5.25
N ILE A 62 1.12 17.64 -4.01
CA ILE A 62 1.72 16.34 -3.65
C ILE A 62 1.10 15.20 -4.47
N LEU A 63 -0.24 15.18 -4.59
CA LEU A 63 -0.93 14.14 -5.37
C LEU A 63 -0.56 14.20 -6.86
N ARG A 64 -0.44 15.40 -7.43
CA ARG A 64 -0.05 15.59 -8.83
C ARG A 64 1.37 15.09 -9.08
N ASP A 65 2.29 15.44 -8.19
CA ASP A 65 3.69 15.03 -8.31
C ASP A 65 3.84 13.52 -8.16
N ALA A 66 3.09 12.90 -7.25
CA ALA A 66 3.03 11.45 -7.11
C ALA A 66 2.48 10.76 -8.37
N ALA A 67 1.43 11.30 -9.00
CA ALA A 67 0.85 10.74 -10.22
C ALA A 67 1.82 10.80 -11.41
N LEU A 68 2.60 11.88 -11.54
CA LEU A 68 3.63 11.98 -12.59
C LEU A 68 4.79 11.02 -12.36
N ALA A 69 5.20 10.83 -11.10
CA ALA A 69 6.24 9.86 -10.74
C ALA A 69 5.84 8.43 -11.13
N ASP A 70 4.59 8.03 -10.84
CA ASP A 70 4.05 6.70 -11.15
C ASP A 70 4.03 6.39 -12.66
N HIS A 71 3.64 7.37 -13.48
CA HIS A 71 3.66 7.22 -14.94
C HIS A 71 5.08 7.03 -15.50
N SER A 72 6.09 7.69 -14.94
CA SER A 72 7.49 7.56 -15.39
C SER A 72 8.13 6.24 -14.95
N ALA A 73 7.81 5.77 -13.73
CA ALA A 73 8.37 4.55 -13.17
C ALA A 73 7.85 3.28 -13.87
N SER A 74 6.55 3.26 -14.21
CA SER A 74 5.91 2.10 -14.86
C SER A 74 6.38 1.87 -16.30
N TRP A 75 6.69 2.93 -17.07
CA TRP A 75 7.26 2.81 -18.42
C TRP A 75 8.69 2.26 -18.40
N GLY A 76 9.55 2.75 -17.51
CA GLY A 76 10.95 2.32 -17.41
C GLY A 76 11.14 0.89 -16.90
N GLN A 77 10.33 0.46 -15.92
CA GLN A 77 10.41 -0.90 -15.37
C GLN A 77 9.99 -1.97 -16.38
N ARG A 78 8.90 -1.75 -17.13
CA ARG A 78 8.44 -2.68 -18.18
C ARG A 78 9.46 -2.83 -19.31
N LEU A 79 10.11 -1.73 -19.70
CA LEU A 79 11.16 -1.76 -20.72
C LEU A 79 12.42 -2.47 -20.19
N GLY A 80 12.82 -2.21 -18.95
CA GLY A 80 13.97 -2.86 -18.30
C GLY A 80 13.83 -4.37 -18.14
N ASP A 81 12.66 -4.87 -17.70
CA ASP A 81 12.43 -6.31 -17.56
C ASP A 81 12.38 -7.03 -18.92
N THR A 82 11.83 -6.38 -19.95
CA THR A 82 11.80 -6.95 -21.31
C THR A 82 13.19 -7.02 -21.93
N LEU A 83 14.00 -5.94 -21.83
CA LEU A 83 15.39 -5.97 -22.30
C LEU A 83 16.25 -6.95 -21.50
N ARG A 84 16.06 -7.04 -20.18
CA ARG A 84 16.78 -7.99 -19.31
C ARG A 84 16.46 -9.44 -19.67
N GLY A 85 15.20 -9.75 -20.02
CA GLY A 85 14.79 -11.05 -20.52
C GLY A 85 15.46 -11.47 -21.84
N LEU A 86 15.88 -10.50 -22.67
CA LEU A 86 16.56 -10.75 -23.93
C LEU A 86 18.09 -10.84 -23.79
N ILE A 87 18.69 -9.99 -22.94
CA ILE A 87 20.15 -9.88 -22.82
C ILE A 87 20.75 -11.01 -21.94
N VAL A 88 20.05 -11.46 -20.90
CA VAL A 88 20.52 -12.53 -20.00
C VAL A 88 20.74 -13.88 -20.71
N PRO A 89 19.81 -14.41 -21.54
CA PRO A 89 20.07 -15.68 -22.24
C PRO A 89 21.19 -15.55 -23.28
N LEU A 90 21.35 -14.39 -23.92
CA LEU A 90 22.39 -14.16 -24.93
C LEU A 90 23.79 -14.15 -24.32
N GLY A 91 23.96 -13.54 -23.14
CA GLY A 91 25.24 -13.54 -22.42
C GLY A 91 25.68 -14.93 -21.94
N LEU A 92 24.73 -15.75 -21.47
CA LEU A 92 25.00 -17.12 -21.04
C LEU A 92 25.35 -18.03 -22.23
N ALA A 93 24.70 -17.86 -23.38
CA ALA A 93 25.02 -18.62 -24.59
C ALA A 93 26.44 -18.33 -25.10
N ALA A 94 26.86 -17.06 -25.09
CA ALA A 94 28.22 -16.69 -25.46
C ALA A 94 29.27 -17.29 -24.51
N ALA A 95 29.02 -17.26 -23.19
CA ALA A 95 29.91 -17.86 -22.19
C ALA A 95 30.02 -19.39 -22.35
N ALA A 96 28.91 -20.08 -22.60
CA ALA A 96 28.92 -21.52 -22.84
C ALA A 96 29.72 -21.90 -24.11
N LEU A 97 29.62 -21.09 -25.17
CA LEU A 97 30.34 -21.30 -26.43
C LEU A 97 31.86 -21.15 -26.24
N VAL A 98 32.29 -20.18 -25.42
CA VAL A 98 33.71 -20.01 -25.04
C VAL A 98 34.22 -21.21 -24.23
N VAL A 99 33.43 -21.70 -23.26
CA VAL A 99 33.80 -22.87 -22.45
C VAL A 99 33.95 -24.13 -23.31
N ILE A 100 33.02 -24.34 -24.25
CA ILE A 100 33.09 -25.47 -25.19
C ILE A 100 34.35 -25.40 -26.06
N LEU A 101 34.73 -24.21 -26.54
CA LEU A 101 35.95 -23.99 -27.31
C LEU A 101 37.23 -24.32 -26.52
N VAL A 102 37.28 -23.92 -25.25
CA VAL A 102 38.44 -24.18 -24.37
C VAL A 102 38.57 -25.67 -24.05
N ILE A 103 37.47 -26.37 -23.78
CA ILE A 103 37.50 -27.80 -23.45
C ILE A 103 37.77 -28.64 -24.70
N GLY A 104 37.25 -28.26 -25.86
CA GLY A 104 37.47 -28.97 -27.13
C GLY A 104 38.94 -28.98 -27.56
N ALA A 105 39.69 -27.90 -27.32
CA ALA A 105 41.11 -27.80 -27.66
C ALA A 105 42.02 -28.73 -26.83
N ALA A 106 41.56 -29.22 -25.68
CA ALA A 106 42.33 -30.12 -24.82
C ALA A 106 42.39 -31.57 -25.33
N TRP A 107 41.47 -31.98 -26.22
CA TRP A 107 41.45 -33.34 -26.77
C TRP A 107 42.33 -33.53 -28.01
N SER A 108 42.85 -32.44 -28.61
CA SER A 108 43.70 -32.52 -29.81
C SER A 108 45.19 -32.71 -29.52
N SER A 109 45.63 -32.68 -28.26
CA SER A 109 47.03 -32.92 -27.88
C SER A 109 47.24 -34.37 -27.43
N ALA A 110 47.16 -35.31 -28.37
CA ALA A 110 47.72 -36.64 -28.18
C ALA A 110 49.20 -36.61 -28.60
N PRO A 111 50.17 -36.85 -27.69
CA PRO A 111 51.59 -36.86 -28.03
C PRO A 111 51.91 -38.10 -28.88
N GLY A 112 52.37 -37.88 -30.11
CA GLY A 112 53.02 -38.91 -30.92
C GLY A 112 54.41 -39.18 -30.35
N GLU A 113 54.54 -40.29 -29.65
CA GLU A 113 55.78 -40.81 -29.05
C GLU A 113 56.71 -41.31 -30.18
N THR A 114 57.95 -40.82 -30.21
CA THR A 114 59.03 -41.24 -31.13
C THR A 114 59.84 -42.39 -30.56
#